data_AF-T2IY85-F1
#
_entry.id   AF-T2IY85-F1
#
_cell.length_a   1.000
_cell.length_b   1.000
_cell.length_c   1.000
_cell.angle_alpha   90.00
_cell.angle_beta   90.00
_cell.angle_gamma   90.00
#
_symmetry.space_group_name_H-M   'P 1'
#
loop_
_entity.id
_entity.type
_entity.pdbx_description
1 polymer ?
#
loop_
_entity_poly.entity_id
_entity_poly.type
_entity_poly.pdbx_seq_one_letter_code
_entity_poly.pdbx_strand_id
1 'polypeptide(L)' 'MNIGVLGIGLMGKPLAERLLQANYSVIVYNRTISKAQELKPLGGELPTLV' A
#
# COMPACT_ATOMS: atom_id res chain seq x y z
N MET A 1 -8.32 -11.30 -4.55
CA MET A 1 -6.97 -11.62 -4.03
C MET A 1 -6.49 -10.38 -3.32
N ASN A 2 -6.21 -10.46 -2.01
CA ASN A 2 -5.85 -9.30 -1.20
C ASN A 2 -4.37 -9.37 -0.87
N ILE A 3 -3.62 -8.31 -1.16
CA ILE A 3 -2.16 -8.28 -1.00
C ILE A 3 -1.81 -7.30 0.11
N GLY A 4 -1.08 -7.76 1.12
CA GLY A 4 -0.52 -6.91 2.18
C GLY A 4 0.91 -6.50 1.84
N VAL A 5 1.18 -5.19 1.80
CA VAL A 5 2.53 -4.65 1.64
C VAL A 5 2.95 -3.99 2.95
N LEU A 6 3.88 -4.64 3.65
CA LEU A 6 4.44 -4.15 4.91
C LEU A 6 5.79 -3.48 4.64
N GLY A 7 5.77 -2.15 4.55
CA GLY A 7 6.95 -1.34 4.27
C GLY A 7 6.96 -0.80 2.84
N ILE A 8 7.11 0.52 2.74
CA ILE A 8 7.03 1.30 1.50
C ILE A 8 8.21 2.26 1.49
N GLY A 9 9.39 1.64 1.56
CA GLY A 9 10.67 2.28 1.26
C GLY A 9 10.94 2.26 -0.25
N LEU A 10 12.22 2.25 -0.61
CA LEU A 10 12.68 2.31 -2.01
C LEU A 10 12.05 1.25 -2.91
N MET A 11 11.91 0.01 -2.42
CA MET A 11 11.35 -1.10 -3.20
C MET A 11 9.85 -1.29 -2.99
N GLY A 12 9.35 -1.15 -1.76
CA GLY A 12 7.96 -1.45 -1.45
C GLY A 12 6.96 -0.50 -2.10
N LYS A 13 7.34 0.77 -2.27
CA LYS A 13 6.48 1.78 -2.92
C LYS A 13 6.17 1.45 -4.39
N PRO A 14 7.16 1.30 -5.30
CA PRO A 14 6.87 0.97 -6.70
C PRO A 14 6.21 -0.40 -6.88
N LEU A 15 6.45 -1.35 -5.97
CA LEU A 15 5.74 -2.63 -5.96
C LEU A 15 4.23 -2.43 -5.69
N ALA A 16 3.88 -1.70 -4.62
CA ALA A 16 2.49 -1.44 -4.27
C ALA A 16 1.76 -0.66 -5.38
N GLU A 17 2.43 0.34 -5.98
CA GLU A 17 1.88 1.10 -7.11
C GLU A 17 1.57 0.21 -8.32
N ARG A 18 2.48 -0.71 -8.68
CA ARG A 18 2.26 -1.65 -9.80
C ARG A 18 1.10 -2.60 -9.54
N LEU A 19 0.96 -3.08 -8.30
CA LEU A 19 -0.15 -3.96 -7.92
C LEU A 19 -1.50 -3.22 -7.97
N LEU A 20 -1.54 -1.98 -7.49
CA LEU A 20 -2.72 -1.13 -7.55
C LEU A 20 -3.12 -0.81 -9.01
N GLN A 21 -2.14 -0.48 -9.86
CA GLN A 21 -2.35 -0.26 -11.30
C GLN A 21 -2.84 -1.50 -12.03
N ALA A 22 -2.52 -2.70 -11.54
CA ALA A 22 -3.01 -3.96 -12.05
C ALA A 22 -4.36 -4.38 -11.44
N ASN A 23 -5.07 -3.46 -10.77
CA ASN A 23 -6.39 -3.64 -10.16
C ASN A 23 -6.43 -4.71 -9.06
N TYR A 24 -5.31 -4.95 -8.36
CA TYR A 24 -5.32 -5.75 -7.13
C TYR A 24 -5.75 -4.91 -5.93
N SER A 25 -6.45 -5.53 -4.98
CA SER A 25 -6.72 -4.93 -3.67
C SER A 25 -5.47 -5.01 -2.80
N VAL A 26 -4.88 -3.84 -2.48
CA VAL A 26 -3.62 -3.76 -1.72
C VAL A 26 -3.83 -2.99 -0.42
N ILE A 27 -3.47 -3.64 0.70
CA ILE A 27 -3.38 -3.02 2.02
C ILE A 27 -1.93 -2.67 2.28
N VAL A 28 -1.65 -1.40 2.57
CA VAL A 28 -0.31 -0.86 2.79
C VAL A 28 -0.11 -0.43 4.23
N TYR A 29 0.95 -0.96 4.84
CA TYR A 29 1.39 -0.55 6.17
C TYR A 29 2.82 -0.05 6.11
N ASN A 30 3.13 0.93 6.94
CA ASN A 30 4.49 1.37 7.18
C ASN A 30 4.62 1.94 8.57
N ARG A 31 5.81 1.82 9.17
CA ARG A 31 6.10 2.42 10.47
C ARG A 31 5.75 3.91 10.52
N THR A 32 6.02 4.64 9.43
CA THR A 32 5.58 6.03 9.27
C THR A 32 4.32 6.05 8.41
N ILE A 33 3.18 6.36 9.03
CA ILE A 33 1.84 6.31 8.40
C ILE A 33 1.73 7.26 7.19
N SER A 34 2.35 8.43 7.25
CA SER A 34 2.29 9.41 6.14
C SER A 34 2.79 8.82 4.82
N LYS A 35 3.80 7.94 4.86
CA LYS A 35 4.29 7.24 3.66
C LYS A 35 3.23 6.30 3.08
N ALA A 36 2.41 5.67 3.92
CA ALA A 36 1.34 4.76 3.48
C ALA A 36 0.15 5.52 2.89
N GLN A 37 -0.10 6.72 3.41
CA GLN A 37 -1.11 7.61 2.86
C GLN A 37 -0.82 8.07 1.43
N GLU A 38 0.45 8.11 1.00
CA GLU A 38 0.82 8.46 -0.38
C GLU A 38 0.18 7.53 -1.42
N LEU A 39 -0.19 6.30 -1.04
CA LEU A 39 -0.79 5.31 -1.94
C LEU A 39 -2.33 5.32 -1.93
N LYS A 40 -2.97 6.08 -1.03
CA LYS A 40 -4.43 6.23 -1.01
C LYS A 40 -5.02 6.72 -2.35
N PRO A 41 -4.44 7.73 -3.03
CA PRO A 41 -4.97 8.20 -4.31
C PRO A 41 -4.95 7.14 -5.41
N LEU A 42 -4.14 6.09 -5.26
CA LEU A 42 -4.02 4.97 -6.20
C LEU A 42 -4.94 3.80 -5.81
N GLY A 43 -5.79 3.95 -4.80
CA GLY A 43 -6.66 2.89 -4.28
C GLY A 43 -6.02 2.00 -3.21
N GLY A 44 -4.85 2.39 -2.67
CA GLY A 44 -4.23 1.70 -1.55
C GLY A 44 -5.00 1.90 -0.25
N GLU A 45 -5.28 0.81 0.46
CA GLU A 45 -5.99 0.84 1.73
C GLU A 45 -5.01 0.82 2.91
N LEU A 46 -5.36 1.52 3.99
CA LEU A 46 -4.62 1.42 5.25
C LEU A 46 -5.22 0.28 6.09
N PRO A 47 -4.40 -0.44 6.87
CA PRO A 47 -4.93 -1.45 7.78
C PRO A 47 -5.91 -0.82 8.77
N THR A 48 -7.12 -1.37 8.83
CA THR A 48 -8.10 -1.03 9.86
C THR A 48 -7.83 -1.93 11.06
N LEU A 49 -7.55 -1.34 12.22
CA LEU A 49 -7.51 -2.07 13.48
C LEU A 49 -8.96 -2.29 13.91
N VAL A 50 -9.42 -3.54 13.85
CA VAL A 50 -10.63 -4.02 14.52
C VAL A 50 -10.35 -4.30 15.99
#